data_AF-A0A525JAB7-F1
#
_entry.id   AF-A0A525JAB7-F1
#
_cell.length_a   1.000
_cell.length_b   1.000
_cell.length_c   1.000
_cell.angle_alpha   90.00
_cell.angle_beta   90.00
_cell.angle_gamma   90.00
#
_symmetry.space_group_name_H-M   'P 1'
#
loop_
_entity.id
_entity.type
_entity.pdbx_description
1 polymer ?
#
loop_
_entity_poly.entity_id
_entity_poly.type
_entity_poly.pdbx_seq_one_letter_code
_entity_poly.pdbx_strand_id
1 'polypeptide(L)'
;MAKFTIDISVNVGARTALRAVLATGLLVMLGANLPGHLSYDSVAQLYEGHFHIRETWGPALYAWVLGFFDGFIPGTSLYVTVSAALFFGALAAMADLRPRTSWWGVPMAALVALTPQVMVYQGIVWKDVMFANCAVAGFVMVAWAGRIWPDRPRRWMLLIAALVLMAAGAQVRQNGIIAGGFAALALGWIAARGSWRRGVGWTAAALIALVLVGQVETTLSEPPKAPDDTALSTGLRIVQSYDVLGAIAMDPSYRTEKLSAANPAAAAVVRSRAKADYSGRRVDFTDRDTAIQAGLNAIPDKAFAQQWVELITHHPGLYLRVRWEDFRWVFAPPVVDWCLPVYVGVDAPAEKMAPLRLEHRYVQSDVMLYNYASWFLDTPVMSHAFYFAVSLVL
;
A
#
# COMPACT_ATOMS: atom_id res chain seq x y z
N MET A 1 -11.13 -63.26 18.82
CA MET A 1 -11.29 -61.98 18.09
C MET A 1 -9.94 -61.26 18.09
N ALA A 2 -9.25 -61.20 16.95
CA ALA A 2 -7.99 -60.50 16.83
C ALA A 2 -8.25 -58.98 16.74
N LYS A 3 -7.67 -58.19 17.66
CA LYS A 3 -7.71 -56.73 17.58
C LYS A 3 -6.78 -56.28 16.45
N PHE A 4 -7.37 -55.87 15.34
CA PHE A 4 -6.65 -55.13 14.31
C PHE A 4 -6.45 -53.70 14.82
N THR A 5 -5.20 -53.37 15.15
CA THR A 5 -4.81 -52.01 15.54
C THR A 5 -4.06 -51.43 14.35
N ILE A 6 -4.67 -50.46 13.66
CA ILE A 6 -4.02 -49.73 12.57
C ILE A 6 -3.27 -48.57 13.22
N ASP A 7 -1.94 -48.64 13.22
CA ASP A 7 -1.08 -47.59 13.75
C ASP A 7 -0.79 -46.57 12.64
N ILE A 8 -1.51 -45.45 12.64
CA ILE A 8 -1.30 -44.35 11.68
C ILE A 8 -0.29 -43.39 12.29
N SER A 9 0.99 -43.52 11.92
CA SER A 9 2.02 -42.53 12.25
C SER A 9 2.06 -41.43 11.19
N VAL A 10 1.49 -40.26 11.48
CA VAL A 10 1.62 -39.08 10.62
C VAL A 10 2.89 -38.32 11.02
N ASN A 11 3.99 -38.50 10.28
CA ASN A 11 5.20 -37.72 10.48
C ASN A 11 5.05 -36.33 9.83
N VAL A 12 4.53 -35.35 10.58
CA VAL A 12 4.37 -33.97 10.11
C VAL A 12 5.70 -33.22 10.25
N GLY A 13 6.36 -32.95 9.12
CA GLY A 13 7.55 -32.10 9.11
C GLY A 13 7.22 -30.62 9.37
N ALA A 14 8.19 -29.86 9.91
CA ALA A 14 8.05 -28.43 10.22
C ALA A 14 7.52 -27.58 9.05
N ARG A 15 7.91 -27.92 7.81
CA ARG A 15 7.41 -27.26 6.59
C ARG A 15 5.92 -27.45 6.39
N THR A 16 5.43 -28.67 6.54
CA THR A 16 4.01 -28.99 6.42
C THR A 16 3.21 -28.31 7.53
N ALA A 17 3.72 -28.35 8.76
CA ALA A 17 3.11 -27.66 9.89
C ALA A 17 3.03 -26.14 9.67
N LEU A 18 4.10 -25.50 9.18
CA LEU A 18 4.11 -24.07 8.88
C LEU A 18 3.05 -23.70 7.83
N ARG A 19 2.95 -24.47 6.75
CA ARG A 19 1.92 -24.23 5.72
C ARG A 19 0.51 -24.43 6.25
N ALA A 20 0.31 -25.45 7.10
CA ALA A 20 -0.98 -25.68 7.74
C ALA A 20 -1.36 -24.49 8.62
N VAL A 21 -0.43 -23.96 9.43
CA VAL A 21 -0.65 -22.74 10.23
C VAL A 21 -1.02 -21.55 9.36
N LEU A 22 -0.32 -21.31 8.25
CA LEU A 22 -0.65 -20.21 7.33
C LEU A 22 -2.00 -20.41 6.64
N ALA A 23 -2.35 -21.64 6.25
CA ALA A 23 -3.65 -21.95 5.67
C ALA A 23 -4.78 -21.75 6.70
N THR A 24 -4.60 -22.18 7.94
CA THR A 24 -5.52 -21.90 9.03
C THR A 24 -5.63 -20.39 9.28
N GLY A 25 -4.51 -19.66 9.28
CA GLY A 25 -4.49 -18.21 9.41
C GLY A 25 -5.31 -17.51 8.32
N LEU A 26 -5.17 -17.93 7.07
CA LEU A 26 -6.00 -17.46 5.95
C LEU A 26 -7.48 -17.70 6.21
N LEU A 27 -7.88 -18.91 6.61
CA LEU A 27 -9.28 -19.25 6.86
C LEU A 27 -9.88 -18.45 8.01
N VAL A 28 -9.12 -18.28 9.11
CA VAL A 28 -9.56 -17.48 10.26
C VAL A 28 -9.71 -16.00 9.85
N MET A 29 -8.72 -15.46 9.13
CA MET A 29 -8.78 -14.09 8.63
C MET A 29 -9.99 -13.89 7.71
N LEU A 30 -10.23 -14.78 6.74
CA LEU A 30 -11.40 -14.68 5.86
C LEU A 30 -12.72 -14.79 6.64
N GLY A 31 -12.81 -15.74 7.57
CA GLY A 31 -14.01 -15.91 8.40
C GLY A 31 -14.33 -14.69 9.26
N ALA A 32 -13.30 -13.94 9.67
CA ALA A 32 -13.48 -12.74 10.48
C ALA A 32 -13.80 -11.48 9.65
N ASN A 33 -13.25 -11.36 8.44
CA ASN A 33 -13.27 -10.10 7.69
C ASN A 33 -14.24 -10.04 6.50
N LEU A 34 -14.72 -11.17 5.97
CA LEU A 34 -15.61 -11.16 4.80
C LEU A 34 -16.93 -10.41 5.07
N PRO A 35 -17.50 -9.67 4.07
CA PRO A 35 -17.06 -9.52 2.68
C PRO A 35 -15.89 -8.53 2.45
N GLY A 36 -15.32 -7.99 3.54
CA GLY A 36 -14.27 -7.00 3.54
C GLY A 36 -14.69 -5.70 4.23
N HIS A 37 -13.72 -4.86 4.57
CA HIS A 37 -13.94 -3.55 5.16
C HIS A 37 -13.74 -2.45 4.11
N LEU A 38 -14.73 -1.56 3.99
CA LEU A 38 -14.85 -0.60 2.90
C LEU A 38 -14.91 0.82 3.45
N SER A 39 -13.84 1.57 3.23
CA SER A 39 -13.79 3.02 3.47
C SER A 39 -14.37 3.79 2.28
N TYR A 40 -14.49 5.11 2.40
CA TYR A 40 -14.84 5.99 1.28
C TYR A 40 -14.06 5.67 0.00
N ASP A 41 -12.72 5.63 0.09
CA ASP A 41 -11.83 5.32 -1.05
C ASP A 41 -12.17 3.96 -1.66
N SER A 42 -12.47 2.97 -0.82
CA SER A 42 -12.82 1.61 -1.25
C SER A 42 -14.13 1.58 -2.03
N VAL A 43 -15.17 2.24 -1.50
CA VAL A 43 -16.49 2.32 -2.14
C VAL A 43 -16.41 3.13 -3.43
N ALA A 44 -15.66 4.24 -3.45
CA ALA A 44 -15.49 5.04 -4.65
C ALA A 44 -14.79 4.24 -5.78
N GLN A 45 -13.76 3.46 -5.45
CA GLN A 45 -13.06 2.63 -6.43
C GLN A 45 -13.89 1.43 -6.89
N LEU A 46 -14.66 0.80 -5.99
CA LEU A 46 -15.61 -0.24 -6.37
C LEU A 46 -16.70 0.31 -7.29
N TYR A 47 -17.22 1.52 -6.99
CA TYR A 47 -18.20 2.22 -7.81
C TYR A 47 -17.67 2.48 -9.22
N GLU A 48 -16.47 3.04 -9.34
CA GLU A 48 -15.78 3.25 -10.61
C GLU A 48 -15.57 1.95 -11.39
N GLY A 49 -15.12 0.90 -10.70
CA GLY A 49 -14.93 -0.43 -11.27
C GLY A 49 -16.22 -1.04 -11.80
N HIS A 50 -17.28 -1.02 -11.00
CA HIS A 50 -18.59 -1.59 -11.31
C HIS A 50 -19.27 -0.90 -12.48
N PHE A 51 -19.21 0.44 -12.53
CA PHE A 51 -19.86 1.23 -13.58
C PHE A 51 -18.94 1.58 -14.75
N HIS A 52 -17.69 1.14 -14.72
CA HIS A 52 -16.66 1.43 -15.75
C HIS A 52 -16.51 2.93 -16.03
N ILE A 53 -16.41 3.71 -14.96
CA ILE A 53 -16.22 5.17 -14.98
C ILE A 53 -15.00 5.55 -14.16
N ARG A 54 -14.54 6.80 -14.31
CA ARG A 54 -13.43 7.37 -13.53
C ARG A 54 -13.83 8.76 -13.05
N GLU A 55 -13.95 8.92 -11.74
CA GLU A 55 -14.27 10.19 -11.08
C GLU A 55 -13.10 10.69 -10.23
N THR A 56 -12.29 9.76 -9.72
CA THR A 56 -11.11 10.02 -8.93
C THR A 56 -9.89 10.22 -9.81
N TRP A 57 -8.96 11.03 -9.30
CA TRP A 57 -7.69 11.31 -9.97
C TRP A 57 -6.66 10.19 -9.81
N GLY A 58 -6.96 9.14 -9.03
CA GLY A 58 -6.05 8.02 -8.82
C GLY A 58 -5.85 7.18 -10.08
N PRO A 59 -4.83 6.29 -10.10
CA PRO A 59 -4.68 5.32 -11.17
C PRO A 59 -5.86 4.35 -11.24
N ALA A 60 -6.32 4.04 -12.46
CA ALA A 60 -7.54 3.27 -12.69
C ALA A 60 -7.42 1.76 -12.37
N LEU A 61 -6.20 1.23 -12.24
CA LEU A 61 -5.99 -0.22 -12.09
C LEU A 61 -6.72 -0.81 -10.89
N TYR A 62 -6.75 -0.10 -9.76
CA TYR A 62 -7.39 -0.63 -8.56
C TYR A 62 -8.91 -0.76 -8.72
N ALA A 63 -9.58 0.30 -9.20
CA ALA A 63 -10.98 0.28 -9.57
C ALA A 63 -11.29 -0.83 -10.60
N TRP A 64 -10.46 -0.95 -11.65
CA TRP A 64 -10.64 -1.99 -12.67
C TRP A 64 -10.56 -3.41 -12.09
N VAL A 65 -9.59 -3.69 -11.20
CA VAL A 65 -9.48 -4.99 -10.52
C VAL A 65 -10.69 -5.27 -9.64
N LEU A 66 -11.19 -4.27 -8.89
CA LEU A 66 -12.40 -4.43 -8.08
C LEU A 66 -13.61 -4.72 -8.96
N GLY A 67 -13.81 -3.96 -10.04
CA GLY A 67 -14.89 -4.17 -11.01
C GLY A 67 -14.82 -5.55 -11.67
N PHE A 68 -13.61 -6.03 -11.99
CA PHE A 68 -13.41 -7.39 -12.52
C PHE A 68 -13.95 -8.45 -11.56
N PHE A 69 -13.55 -8.43 -10.28
CA PHE A 69 -14.01 -9.42 -9.30
C PHE A 69 -15.50 -9.28 -8.96
N ASP A 70 -15.97 -8.05 -8.81
CA ASP A 70 -17.38 -7.73 -8.57
C ASP A 70 -18.29 -8.24 -9.70
N GLY A 71 -17.81 -8.19 -10.95
CA GLY A 71 -18.50 -8.75 -12.11
C GLY A 71 -18.69 -10.28 -12.08
N PHE A 72 -17.88 -11.02 -11.32
CA PHE A 72 -18.06 -12.47 -11.11
C PHE A 72 -18.93 -12.78 -9.89
N ILE A 73 -18.63 -12.14 -8.77
CA ILE A 73 -19.39 -12.27 -7.51
C ILE A 73 -19.61 -10.85 -6.99
N PRO A 74 -20.86 -10.34 -6.99
CA PRO A 74 -21.15 -8.99 -6.53
C PRO A 74 -20.59 -8.70 -5.13
N GLY A 75 -19.98 -7.54 -4.98
CA GLY A 75 -19.26 -7.10 -3.79
C GLY A 75 -17.76 -7.43 -3.81
N THR A 76 -17.12 -7.37 -2.64
CA THR A 76 -15.65 -7.49 -2.53
C THR A 76 -15.13 -8.82 -2.00
N SER A 77 -16.01 -9.76 -1.68
CA SER A 77 -15.65 -11.05 -1.06
C SER A 77 -14.63 -11.85 -1.88
N LEU A 78 -14.83 -11.92 -3.20
CA LEU A 78 -13.94 -12.66 -4.09
C LEU A 78 -12.57 -11.98 -4.18
N TYR A 79 -12.55 -10.65 -4.31
CA TYR A 79 -11.31 -9.87 -4.30
C TYR A 79 -10.53 -10.07 -2.99
N VAL A 80 -11.19 -9.95 -1.82
CA VAL A 80 -10.55 -10.15 -0.50
C VAL A 80 -9.95 -11.56 -0.42
N THR A 81 -10.71 -12.57 -0.86
CA THR A 81 -10.25 -13.97 -0.87
C THR A 81 -9.01 -14.16 -1.72
N VAL A 82 -9.01 -13.65 -2.96
CA VAL A 82 -7.88 -13.80 -3.89
C VAL A 82 -6.66 -12.99 -3.42
N SER A 83 -6.86 -11.76 -2.96
CA SER A 83 -5.80 -10.89 -2.43
C SER A 83 -5.11 -11.53 -1.23
N ALA A 84 -5.89 -12.07 -0.29
CA ALA A 84 -5.37 -12.77 0.87
C ALA A 84 -4.69 -14.10 0.51
N ALA A 85 -5.26 -14.88 -0.40
CA ALA A 85 -4.66 -16.12 -0.87
C ALA A 85 -3.31 -15.86 -1.55
N LEU A 86 -3.18 -14.75 -2.31
CA LEU A 86 -1.91 -14.31 -2.88
C LEU A 86 -0.87 -14.05 -1.78
N PHE A 87 -1.24 -13.31 -0.72
CA PHE A 87 -0.36 -13.01 0.40
C PHE A 87 0.06 -14.27 1.18
N PHE A 88 -0.90 -15.03 1.71
CA PHE A 88 -0.63 -16.25 2.48
C PHE A 88 0.06 -17.33 1.63
N GLY A 89 -0.29 -17.42 0.35
CA GLY A 89 0.37 -18.31 -0.62
C GLY A 89 1.83 -17.93 -0.84
N ALA A 90 2.13 -16.62 -0.99
CA ALA A 90 3.50 -16.14 -1.07
C ALA A 90 4.30 -16.47 0.20
N LEU A 91 3.72 -16.26 1.39
CA LEU A 91 4.36 -16.63 2.65
C LEU A 91 4.63 -18.14 2.75
N ALA A 92 3.66 -18.97 2.38
CA ALA A 92 3.79 -20.42 2.38
C ALA A 92 4.87 -20.91 1.39
N ALA A 93 4.98 -20.26 0.24
CA ALA A 93 5.99 -20.56 -0.78
C ALA A 93 7.41 -20.22 -0.33
N MET A 94 7.61 -19.33 0.65
CA MET A 94 8.94 -19.06 1.20
C MET A 94 9.55 -20.29 1.92
N ALA A 95 8.71 -21.23 2.38
CA ALA A 95 9.16 -22.37 3.15
C ALA A 95 10.07 -23.34 2.35
N ASP A 96 9.99 -23.35 1.02
CA ASP A 96 10.86 -24.17 0.16
C ASP A 96 12.04 -23.40 -0.44
N LEU A 97 12.10 -22.08 -0.26
CA LEU A 97 13.28 -21.31 -0.65
C LEU A 97 14.49 -21.67 0.23
N ARG A 98 14.26 -22.20 1.43
CA ARG A 98 15.30 -22.71 2.34
C ARG A 98 15.43 -24.23 2.25
N PRO A 99 16.67 -24.78 2.31
CA PRO A 99 16.88 -26.23 2.34
C PRO A 99 16.18 -26.93 3.50
N ARG A 100 16.10 -26.27 4.67
CA ARG A 100 15.44 -26.79 5.88
C ARG A 100 14.56 -25.70 6.50
N THR A 101 13.35 -26.07 6.89
CA THR A 101 12.43 -25.23 7.66
C THR A 101 12.59 -25.56 9.14
N SER A 102 12.88 -24.56 9.97
CA SER A 102 13.00 -24.74 11.42
C SER A 102 11.63 -24.93 12.06
N TRP A 103 11.55 -25.73 13.12
CA TRP A 103 10.34 -25.83 13.95
C TRP A 103 9.97 -24.49 14.60
N TRP A 104 10.92 -23.58 14.82
CA TRP A 104 10.65 -22.21 15.26
C TRP A 104 9.86 -21.39 14.23
N GLY A 105 9.90 -21.77 12.95
CA GLY A 105 9.12 -21.12 11.92
C GLY A 105 7.61 -21.32 12.10
N VAL A 106 7.18 -22.42 12.73
CA VAL A 106 5.75 -22.72 12.95
C VAL A 106 5.10 -21.76 13.95
N PRO A 107 5.60 -21.61 15.20
CA PRO A 107 5.04 -20.64 16.14
C PRO A 107 5.26 -19.20 15.66
N MET A 108 6.37 -18.89 14.97
CA MET A 108 6.56 -17.56 14.39
C MET A 108 5.52 -17.24 13.32
N ALA A 109 5.21 -18.19 12.43
CA ALA A 109 4.16 -18.01 11.43
C ALA A 109 2.79 -17.80 12.07
N ALA A 110 2.49 -18.51 13.17
CA ALA A 110 1.26 -18.33 13.93
C ALA A 110 1.20 -16.92 14.56
N LEU A 111 2.27 -16.47 15.20
CA LEU A 111 2.35 -15.13 15.79
C LEU A 111 2.17 -14.04 14.72
N VAL A 112 2.85 -14.16 13.57
CA VAL A 112 2.70 -13.23 12.44
C VAL A 112 1.27 -13.24 11.90
N ALA A 113 0.67 -14.41 11.71
CA ALA A 113 -0.71 -14.53 11.23
C ALA A 113 -1.73 -13.88 12.16
N LEU A 114 -1.43 -13.81 13.46
CA LEU A 114 -2.26 -13.14 14.45
C LEU A 114 -2.02 -11.62 14.47
N THR A 115 -0.92 -11.08 13.98
CA THR A 115 -0.75 -9.61 13.99
C THR A 115 -1.87 -8.88 13.23
N PRO A 116 -2.29 -7.67 13.62
CA PRO A 116 -3.35 -6.92 12.93
C PRO A 116 -3.07 -6.69 11.44
N GLN A 117 -1.80 -6.57 11.04
CA GLN A 117 -1.38 -6.41 9.65
C GLN A 117 -1.71 -7.62 8.78
N VAL A 118 -1.84 -8.80 9.37
CA VAL A 118 -2.21 -10.02 8.67
C VAL A 118 -3.67 -10.38 8.93
N MET A 119 -4.12 -10.28 10.19
CA MET A 119 -5.47 -10.69 10.59
C MET A 119 -6.57 -9.68 10.21
N VAL A 120 -6.27 -8.37 10.17
CA VAL A 120 -7.30 -7.34 9.92
C VAL A 120 -7.05 -6.64 8.59
N TYR A 121 -5.83 -6.17 8.33
CA TYR A 121 -5.52 -5.41 7.11
C TYR A 121 -5.81 -6.18 5.83
N GLN A 122 -5.62 -7.50 5.81
CA GLN A 122 -5.91 -8.33 4.64
C GLN A 122 -7.41 -8.36 4.30
N GLY A 123 -8.27 -8.05 5.27
CA GLY A 123 -9.71 -7.87 5.09
C GLY A 123 -10.13 -6.48 4.63
N ILE A 124 -9.23 -5.48 4.70
CA ILE A 124 -9.53 -4.11 4.31
C ILE A 124 -9.35 -3.97 2.80
N VAL A 125 -10.37 -3.47 2.12
CA VAL A 125 -10.35 -3.24 0.67
C VAL A 125 -9.61 -1.93 0.39
N TRP A 126 -8.28 -1.96 0.49
CA TRP A 126 -7.42 -0.82 0.23
C TRP A 126 -6.38 -1.09 -0.85
N LYS A 127 -6.08 -0.03 -1.61
CA LYS A 127 -4.94 0.05 -2.52
C LYS A 127 -3.62 -0.31 -1.84
N ASP A 128 -3.43 0.09 -0.58
CA ASP A 128 -2.22 -0.22 0.18
C ASP A 128 -2.03 -1.72 0.42
N VAL A 129 -3.12 -2.43 0.68
CA VAL A 129 -3.12 -3.88 0.94
C VAL A 129 -2.82 -4.63 -0.35
N MET A 130 -3.45 -4.24 -1.47
CA MET A 130 -3.12 -4.81 -2.78
C MET A 130 -1.67 -4.56 -3.16
N PHE A 131 -1.19 -3.32 -3.01
CA PHE A 131 0.21 -2.97 -3.25
C PHE A 131 1.15 -3.87 -2.44
N ALA A 132 0.92 -4.02 -1.13
CA ALA A 132 1.75 -4.84 -0.25
C ALA A 132 1.72 -6.33 -0.68
N ASN A 133 0.54 -6.87 -0.99
CA ASN A 133 0.38 -8.27 -1.39
C ASN A 133 1.08 -8.56 -2.73
N CYS A 134 0.91 -7.67 -3.71
CA CYS A 134 1.62 -7.70 -4.98
C CYS A 134 3.13 -7.63 -4.80
N ALA A 135 3.63 -6.71 -3.96
CA ALA A 135 5.06 -6.57 -3.71
C ALA A 135 5.65 -7.82 -3.04
N VAL A 136 5.01 -8.34 -1.99
CA VAL A 136 5.46 -9.57 -1.29
C VAL A 136 5.49 -10.76 -2.27
N ALA A 137 4.40 -10.99 -3.01
CA ALA A 137 4.34 -12.07 -3.97
C ALA A 137 5.37 -11.92 -5.10
N GLY A 138 5.56 -10.71 -5.63
CA GLY A 138 6.56 -10.44 -6.66
C GLY A 138 7.99 -10.70 -6.18
N PHE A 139 8.36 -10.28 -4.96
CA PHE A 139 9.67 -10.58 -4.38
C PHE A 139 9.87 -12.09 -4.18
N VAL A 140 8.85 -12.79 -3.70
CA VAL A 140 8.91 -14.25 -3.54
C VAL A 140 9.10 -14.95 -4.90
N MET A 141 8.41 -14.49 -5.95
CA MET A 141 8.58 -15.01 -7.31
C MET A 141 9.99 -14.74 -7.88
N VAL A 142 10.56 -13.56 -7.65
CA VAL A 142 11.96 -13.25 -8.03
C VAL A 142 12.94 -14.19 -7.30
N ALA A 143 12.74 -14.42 -6.01
CA ALA A 143 13.58 -15.33 -5.23
C ALA A 143 13.50 -16.78 -5.77
N TRP A 144 12.29 -17.24 -6.09
CA TRP A 144 12.08 -18.55 -6.72
C TRP A 144 12.73 -18.64 -8.10
N ALA A 145 12.60 -17.62 -8.94
CA ALA A 145 13.27 -17.55 -10.23
C ALA A 145 14.79 -17.69 -10.10
N GLY A 146 15.38 -17.10 -9.04
CA GLY A 146 16.78 -17.29 -8.66
C GLY A 146 17.11 -18.74 -8.28
N ARG A 147 16.25 -19.40 -7.49
CA ARG A 147 16.44 -20.78 -7.04
C ARG A 147 16.43 -21.79 -8.20
N ILE A 148 15.59 -21.56 -9.21
CA ILE A 148 15.43 -22.43 -10.39
C ILE A 148 16.07 -21.84 -11.65
N TRP A 149 17.05 -20.95 -11.50
CA TRP A 149 17.63 -20.19 -12.60
C TRP A 149 18.05 -21.00 -13.86
N PRO A 150 18.54 -22.26 -13.75
CA PRO A 150 18.85 -23.08 -14.93
C PRO A 150 17.61 -23.47 -15.77
N ASP A 151 16.44 -23.62 -15.14
CA ASP A 151 15.17 -24.00 -15.78
C ASP A 151 14.55 -22.78 -16.46
N ARG A 152 14.85 -22.60 -17.75
CA ARG A 152 14.48 -21.38 -18.49
C ARG A 152 12.96 -21.15 -18.55
N PRO A 153 12.11 -22.13 -18.93
CA PRO A 153 10.67 -21.90 -19.02
C PRO A 153 10.07 -21.47 -17.68
N ARG A 154 10.35 -22.22 -16.60
CA ARG A 154 9.77 -21.91 -15.29
C ARG A 154 10.30 -20.60 -14.72
N ARG A 155 11.58 -20.30 -14.92
CA ARG A 155 12.17 -19.00 -14.56
C ARG A 155 11.43 -17.85 -15.25
N TRP A 156 11.20 -17.94 -16.56
CA TRP A 156 10.50 -16.87 -17.28
C TRP A 156 9.05 -16.71 -16.84
N MET A 157 8.32 -17.80 -16.58
CA MET A 157 6.97 -17.72 -16.02
C MET A 157 6.96 -16.96 -14.68
N LEU A 158 7.89 -17.26 -13.77
CA LEU A 158 7.99 -16.57 -12.49
C LEU A 158 8.40 -15.10 -12.64
N LEU A 159 9.34 -14.79 -13.55
CA LEU A 159 9.77 -13.40 -13.77
C LEU A 159 8.66 -12.55 -14.42
N ILE A 160 7.89 -13.11 -15.35
CA ILE A 160 6.74 -12.43 -15.95
C ILE A 160 5.66 -12.20 -14.89
N ALA A 161 5.33 -13.22 -14.10
CA ALA A 161 4.35 -13.07 -13.02
C ALA A 161 4.81 -12.05 -11.96
N ALA A 162 6.09 -12.07 -11.58
CA ALA A 162 6.66 -11.07 -10.68
C ALA A 162 6.58 -9.66 -11.26
N LEU A 163 6.87 -9.52 -12.56
CA LEU A 163 6.83 -8.24 -13.26
C LEU A 163 5.42 -7.65 -13.29
N VAL A 164 4.41 -8.46 -13.65
CA VAL A 164 3.00 -8.06 -13.64
C VAL A 164 2.57 -7.66 -12.23
N LEU A 165 2.89 -8.44 -11.20
CA LEU A 165 2.54 -8.07 -9.83
C LEU A 165 3.22 -6.77 -9.37
N MET A 166 4.51 -6.58 -9.69
CA MET A 166 5.23 -5.36 -9.33
C MET A 166 4.71 -4.13 -10.09
N ALA A 167 4.38 -4.29 -11.37
CA ALA A 167 3.75 -3.25 -12.17
C ALA A 167 2.38 -2.88 -11.57
N ALA A 168 1.56 -3.88 -11.26
CA ALA A 168 0.27 -3.67 -10.64
C ALA A 168 0.39 -2.95 -9.29
N GLY A 169 1.35 -3.34 -8.45
CA GLY A 169 1.64 -2.64 -7.20
C GLY A 169 2.03 -1.17 -7.41
N ALA A 170 2.85 -0.87 -8.41
CA ALA A 170 3.26 0.50 -8.77
C ALA A 170 2.13 1.33 -9.39
N GLN A 171 1.20 0.69 -10.10
CA GLN A 171 0.02 1.34 -10.64
C GLN A 171 -1.03 1.60 -9.55
N VAL A 172 -1.22 0.69 -8.61
CA VAL A 172 -2.15 0.91 -7.48
C VAL A 172 -1.67 2.03 -6.55
N ARG A 173 -0.34 2.17 -6.37
CA ARG A 173 0.29 3.26 -5.62
C ARG A 173 1.57 3.68 -6.32
N GLN A 174 1.71 4.98 -6.63
CA GLN A 174 2.91 5.54 -7.26
C GLN A 174 4.21 5.16 -6.52
N ASN A 175 4.18 5.11 -5.17
CA ASN A 175 5.32 4.69 -4.34
C ASN A 175 5.74 3.23 -4.58
N GLY A 176 4.89 2.40 -5.18
CA GLY A 176 5.21 1.03 -5.52
C GLY A 176 6.32 0.90 -6.57
N ILE A 177 6.65 1.96 -7.31
CA ILE A 177 7.84 2.00 -8.16
C ILE A 177 9.14 1.79 -7.36
N ILE A 178 9.17 2.19 -6.10
CA ILE A 178 10.31 1.99 -5.21
C ILE A 178 10.49 0.48 -4.94
N ALA A 179 9.40 -0.22 -4.61
CA ALA A 179 9.42 -1.66 -4.41
C ALA A 179 9.83 -2.40 -5.71
N GLY A 180 9.29 -2.00 -6.85
CA GLY A 180 9.68 -2.52 -8.16
C GLY A 180 11.16 -2.27 -8.49
N GLY A 181 11.70 -1.11 -8.10
CA GLY A 181 13.12 -0.78 -8.23
C GLY A 181 14.02 -1.72 -7.41
N PHE A 182 13.64 -1.98 -6.15
CA PHE A 182 14.36 -2.96 -5.32
C PHE A 182 14.23 -4.39 -5.85
N ALA A 183 13.08 -4.77 -6.43
CA ALA A 183 12.92 -6.07 -7.09
C ALA A 183 13.83 -6.19 -8.33
N ALA A 184 13.97 -5.14 -9.12
CA ALA A 184 14.89 -5.09 -10.26
C ALA A 184 16.37 -5.17 -9.83
N LEU A 185 16.73 -4.52 -8.71
CA LEU A 185 18.06 -4.64 -8.11
C LEU A 185 18.33 -6.08 -7.63
N ALA A 186 17.36 -6.69 -6.93
CA ALA A 186 17.45 -8.08 -6.47
C ALA A 186 17.62 -9.06 -7.64
N LEU A 187 16.85 -8.87 -8.73
CA LEU A 187 16.99 -9.66 -9.95
C LEU A 187 18.37 -9.47 -10.58
N GLY A 188 18.85 -8.24 -10.69
CA GLY A 188 20.20 -7.95 -11.18
C GLY A 188 21.28 -8.65 -10.37
N TRP A 189 21.17 -8.61 -9.04
CA TRP A 189 22.09 -9.30 -8.13
C TRP A 189 22.10 -10.82 -8.37
N ILE A 190 20.92 -11.45 -8.43
CA ILE A 190 20.77 -12.88 -8.73
C ILE A 190 21.37 -13.23 -10.10
N ALA A 191 21.14 -12.37 -11.09
CA ALA A 191 21.57 -12.59 -12.47
C ALA A 191 23.06 -12.32 -12.69
N ALA A 192 23.71 -11.51 -11.84
CA ALA A 192 25.09 -11.07 -12.00
C ALA A 192 26.05 -12.27 -12.12
N ARG A 193 25.90 -13.29 -11.25
CA ARG A 193 26.71 -14.53 -11.28
C ARG A 193 28.22 -14.27 -11.47
N GLY A 194 28.76 -13.29 -10.74
CA GLY A 194 30.17 -12.88 -10.82
C GLY A 194 30.47 -11.80 -11.87
N SER A 195 29.49 -11.32 -12.64
CA SER A 195 29.64 -10.23 -13.62
C SER A 195 28.71 -9.06 -13.29
N TRP A 196 29.28 -7.95 -12.83
CA TRP A 196 28.53 -6.73 -12.52
C TRP A 196 27.81 -6.15 -13.75
N ARG A 197 28.42 -6.24 -14.95
CA ARG A 197 27.81 -5.78 -16.20
C ARG A 197 26.51 -6.52 -16.51
N ARG A 198 26.50 -7.84 -16.26
CA ARG A 198 25.29 -8.66 -16.40
C ARG A 198 24.25 -8.24 -15.38
N GLY A 199 24.64 -8.01 -14.13
CA GLY A 199 23.73 -7.53 -13.10
C GLY A 199 23.06 -6.21 -13.47
N VAL A 200 23.86 -5.21 -13.88
CA VAL A 200 23.36 -3.91 -14.37
C VAL A 200 22.43 -4.08 -15.56
N GLY A 201 22.77 -4.93 -16.52
CA GLY A 201 21.91 -5.21 -17.68
C GLY A 201 20.55 -5.79 -17.30
N TRP A 202 20.50 -6.72 -16.34
CA TRP A 202 19.24 -7.30 -15.85
C TRP A 202 18.43 -6.29 -15.02
N THR A 203 19.07 -5.48 -14.18
CA THR A 203 18.38 -4.40 -13.46
C THR A 203 17.77 -3.39 -14.42
N ALA A 204 18.54 -2.89 -15.38
CA ALA A 204 18.06 -1.93 -16.36
C ALA A 204 16.91 -2.50 -17.21
N ALA A 205 17.05 -3.74 -17.69
CA ALA A 205 15.99 -4.41 -18.44
C ALA A 205 14.72 -4.60 -17.62
N ALA A 206 14.83 -4.96 -16.34
CA ALA A 206 13.69 -5.12 -15.45
C ALA A 206 12.99 -3.78 -15.14
N LEU A 207 13.74 -2.70 -14.96
CA LEU A 207 13.18 -1.36 -14.78
C LEU A 207 12.41 -0.89 -16.02
N ILE A 208 13.00 -1.07 -17.21
CA ILE A 208 12.32 -0.73 -18.47
C ILE A 208 11.06 -1.58 -18.63
N ALA A 209 11.16 -2.89 -18.39
CA ALA A 209 10.01 -3.79 -18.48
C ALA A 209 8.91 -3.42 -17.48
N LEU A 210 9.26 -2.98 -16.27
CA LEU A 210 8.32 -2.55 -15.23
C LEU A 210 7.50 -1.35 -15.72
N VAL A 211 8.18 -0.35 -16.30
CA VAL A 211 7.50 0.83 -16.87
C VAL A 211 6.59 0.41 -18.02
N LEU A 212 7.08 -0.41 -18.96
CA LEU A 212 6.29 -0.83 -20.12
C LEU A 212 5.05 -1.64 -19.73
N VAL A 213 5.20 -2.63 -18.84
CA VAL A 213 4.06 -3.42 -18.36
C VAL A 213 3.09 -2.55 -17.56
N GLY A 214 3.59 -1.65 -16.72
CA GLY A 214 2.75 -0.69 -16.01
C GLY A 214 1.91 0.18 -16.95
N GLN A 215 2.50 0.68 -18.05
CA GLN A 215 1.75 1.45 -19.06
C GLN A 215 0.69 0.61 -19.76
N VAL A 216 0.98 -0.66 -20.03
CA VAL A 216 -0.01 -1.59 -20.60
C VAL A 216 -1.16 -1.79 -19.62
N GLU A 217 -0.88 -2.00 -18.33
CA GLU A 217 -1.90 -2.12 -17.29
C GLU A 217 -2.76 -0.86 -17.17
N THR A 218 -2.15 0.32 -17.16
CA THR A 218 -2.87 1.60 -17.20
C THR A 218 -3.83 1.65 -18.37
N THR A 219 -3.32 1.43 -19.60
CA THR A 219 -4.10 1.47 -20.84
C THR A 219 -5.26 0.47 -20.83
N LEU A 220 -5.06 -0.73 -20.28
CA LEU A 220 -6.11 -1.76 -20.19
C LEU A 220 -7.15 -1.46 -19.10
N SER A 221 -6.75 -0.75 -18.05
CA SER A 221 -7.60 -0.43 -16.91
C SER A 221 -8.42 0.85 -17.07
N GLU A 222 -7.96 1.78 -17.92
CA GLU A 222 -8.64 3.06 -18.10
C GLU A 222 -9.94 2.89 -18.91
N PRO A 223 -11.08 3.41 -18.39
CA PRO A 223 -12.33 3.36 -19.13
C PRO A 223 -12.26 4.31 -20.36
N PRO A 224 -12.91 3.97 -21.48
CA PRO A 224 -12.79 4.73 -22.74
C PRO A 224 -13.21 6.21 -22.69
N LYS A 225 -13.97 6.61 -21.67
CA LYS A 225 -14.47 7.98 -21.47
C LYS A 225 -13.86 8.63 -20.22
N ALA A 226 -12.74 8.11 -19.72
CA ALA A 226 -12.01 8.72 -18.63
C ALA A 226 -11.58 10.15 -19.01
N PRO A 227 -11.65 11.11 -18.07
CA PRO A 227 -10.97 12.38 -18.25
C PRO A 227 -9.46 12.17 -18.36
N ASP A 228 -8.75 13.18 -18.87
CA ASP A 228 -7.29 13.16 -18.97
C ASP A 228 -6.65 12.86 -17.60
N ASP A 229 -5.60 12.02 -17.61
CA ASP A 229 -4.91 11.65 -16.39
C ASP A 229 -4.17 12.85 -15.78
N THR A 230 -4.63 13.29 -14.62
CA THR A 230 -4.05 14.40 -13.84
C THR A 230 -3.43 13.91 -12.54
N ALA A 231 -3.22 12.60 -12.39
CA ALA A 231 -2.74 12.02 -11.13
C ALA A 231 -1.40 12.59 -10.67
N LEU A 232 -0.46 12.77 -11.62
CA LEU A 232 0.88 13.26 -11.32
C LEU A 232 0.87 14.75 -10.96
N SER A 233 0.17 15.59 -11.72
CA SER A 233 0.11 17.03 -11.46
C SER A 233 -0.61 17.33 -10.15
N THR A 234 -1.74 16.67 -9.91
CA THR A 234 -2.51 16.78 -8.66
C THR A 234 -1.68 16.30 -7.47
N GLY A 235 -1.06 15.13 -7.57
CA GLY A 235 -0.21 14.57 -6.50
C GLY A 235 0.99 15.48 -6.17
N LEU A 236 1.67 15.99 -7.20
CA LEU A 236 2.79 16.92 -7.02
C LEU A 236 2.31 18.23 -6.38
N ARG A 237 1.16 18.76 -6.81
CA ARG A 237 0.57 19.97 -6.25
C ARG A 237 0.26 19.80 -4.76
N ILE A 238 -0.35 18.69 -4.37
CA ILE A 238 -0.66 18.38 -2.96
C ILE A 238 0.63 18.41 -2.12
N VAL A 239 1.68 17.72 -2.57
CA VAL A 239 2.98 17.69 -1.87
C VAL A 239 3.60 19.08 -1.77
N GLN A 240 3.57 19.86 -2.84
CA GLN A 240 4.10 21.23 -2.85
C GLN A 240 3.37 22.14 -1.87
N SER A 241 2.04 22.13 -1.88
CA SER A 241 1.26 22.95 -0.96
C SER A 241 1.47 22.53 0.49
N TYR A 242 1.52 21.22 0.75
CA TYR A 242 1.69 20.69 2.10
C TYR A 242 3.07 21.03 2.68
N ASP A 243 4.15 20.88 1.90
CA ASP A 243 5.51 21.25 2.34
C ASP A 243 5.63 22.75 2.61
N VAL A 244 5.03 23.59 1.76
CA VAL A 244 5.03 25.05 1.93
C VAL A 244 4.21 25.45 3.16
N LEU A 245 3.06 24.83 3.41
CA LEU A 245 2.28 25.04 4.63
C LEU A 245 3.07 24.65 5.88
N GLY A 246 3.73 23.49 5.85
CA GLY A 246 4.61 23.04 6.91
C GLY A 246 5.72 24.05 7.20
N ALA A 247 6.36 24.59 6.17
CA ALA A 247 7.39 25.62 6.31
C ALA A 247 6.85 26.89 7.01
N ILE A 248 5.68 27.38 6.60
CA ILE A 248 5.03 28.56 7.22
C ILE A 248 4.65 28.28 8.68
N ALA A 249 4.11 27.09 8.97
CA ALA A 249 3.71 26.70 10.31
C ALA A 249 4.92 26.56 11.26
N MET A 250 6.03 26.06 10.73
CA MET A 250 7.27 25.82 11.45
C MET A 250 8.13 27.08 11.67
N ASP A 251 8.06 28.03 10.74
CA ASP A 251 8.79 29.29 10.79
C ASP A 251 7.88 30.45 10.33
N PRO A 252 7.29 31.22 11.25
CA PRO A 252 6.45 32.37 10.91
C PRO A 252 7.15 33.47 10.10
N SER A 253 8.50 33.50 10.14
CA SER A 253 9.31 34.46 9.38
C SER A 253 9.49 34.06 7.91
N TYR A 254 9.19 32.81 7.55
CA TYR A 254 9.26 32.32 6.18
C TYR A 254 8.34 33.15 5.28
N ARG A 255 8.93 33.68 4.20
CA ARG A 255 8.23 34.56 3.26
C ARG A 255 7.65 33.75 2.10
N THR A 256 6.44 34.08 1.71
CA THR A 256 5.71 33.42 0.62
C THR A 256 5.61 34.33 -0.59
N GLU A 257 6.73 34.91 -1.03
CA GLU A 257 6.75 36.00 -2.02
C GLU A 257 6.12 35.58 -3.35
N LYS A 258 6.34 34.32 -3.80
CA LYS A 258 5.75 33.81 -5.03
C LYS A 258 4.23 33.63 -4.91
N LEU A 259 3.76 33.19 -3.74
CA LEU A 259 2.31 33.05 -3.49
C LEU A 259 1.65 34.43 -3.39
N SER A 260 2.26 35.35 -2.65
CA SER A 260 1.74 36.71 -2.48
C SER A 260 1.74 37.51 -3.78
N ALA A 261 2.72 37.31 -4.67
CA ALA A 261 2.73 37.92 -5.99
C ALA A 261 1.60 37.38 -6.90
N ALA A 262 1.24 36.10 -6.76
CA ALA A 262 0.17 35.50 -7.56
C ALA A 262 -1.23 35.87 -7.04
N ASN A 263 -1.44 35.85 -5.72
CA ASN A 263 -2.70 36.23 -5.10
C ASN A 263 -2.48 36.66 -3.64
N PRO A 264 -2.38 37.98 -3.35
CA PRO A 264 -2.08 38.48 -2.01
C PRO A 264 -3.11 38.08 -0.96
N ALA A 265 -4.40 38.12 -1.31
CA ALA A 265 -5.50 37.82 -0.39
C ALA A 265 -5.50 36.33 0.00
N ALA A 266 -5.38 35.44 -0.99
CA ALA A 266 -5.30 34.00 -0.74
C ALA A 266 -4.03 33.62 0.04
N ALA A 267 -2.89 34.21 -0.31
CA ALA A 267 -1.64 33.98 0.42
C ALA A 267 -1.73 34.42 1.89
N ALA A 268 -2.43 35.52 2.19
CA ALA A 268 -2.67 35.96 3.56
C ALA A 268 -3.51 34.95 4.35
N VAL A 269 -4.57 34.40 3.74
CA VAL A 269 -5.38 33.32 4.34
C VAL A 269 -4.51 32.11 4.65
N VAL A 270 -3.79 31.59 3.65
CA VAL A 270 -2.88 30.45 3.79
C VAL A 270 -1.89 30.67 4.94
N ARG A 271 -1.25 31.85 5.01
CA ARG A 271 -0.30 32.16 6.09
C ARG A 271 -0.95 32.21 7.47
N SER A 272 -2.13 32.81 7.58
CA SER A 272 -2.83 32.96 8.86
C SER A 272 -3.31 31.61 9.42
N ARG A 273 -3.58 30.65 8.53
CA ARG A 273 -4.19 29.35 8.85
C ARG A 273 -3.19 28.21 8.95
N ALA A 274 -2.04 28.31 8.26
CA ALA A 274 -1.03 27.26 8.19
C ALA A 274 -0.66 26.64 9.55
N LYS A 275 -0.44 27.44 10.60
CA LYS A 275 -0.07 26.90 11.92
C LYS A 275 -1.17 26.08 12.59
N ALA A 276 -2.44 26.42 12.35
CA ALA A 276 -3.58 25.71 12.93
C ALA A 276 -3.90 24.42 12.17
N ASP A 277 -3.73 24.44 10.85
CA ASP A 277 -4.22 23.37 9.97
C ASP A 277 -3.10 22.43 9.49
N TYR A 278 -1.82 22.85 9.54
CA TYR A 278 -0.69 21.95 9.30
C TYR A 278 -0.41 21.06 10.52
N SER A 279 -0.20 19.77 10.25
CA SER A 279 0.29 18.82 11.23
C SER A 279 0.92 17.66 10.48
N GLY A 280 2.16 17.26 10.78
CA GLY A 280 2.79 16.10 10.13
C GLY A 280 2.17 14.73 10.46
N ARG A 281 1.06 14.70 11.21
CA ARG A 281 0.23 13.50 11.38
C ARG A 281 -0.33 13.06 10.02
N ARG A 282 -0.63 11.77 9.88
CA ARG A 282 -1.17 11.17 8.65
C ARG A 282 -2.47 11.82 8.14
N VAL A 283 -3.30 12.35 9.05
CA VAL A 283 -4.54 13.04 8.68
C VAL A 283 -4.19 14.48 8.32
N ASP A 284 -4.30 14.80 7.02
CA ASP A 284 -4.26 16.18 6.57
C ASP A 284 -5.50 16.90 7.12
N PHE A 285 -5.31 17.90 7.97
CA PHE A 285 -6.42 18.68 8.53
C PHE A 285 -6.75 19.90 7.66
N THR A 286 -5.97 20.18 6.62
CA THR A 286 -6.22 21.30 5.71
C THR A 286 -7.53 21.13 4.96
N ASP A 287 -8.03 19.90 4.84
CA ASP A 287 -9.31 19.63 4.20
C ASP A 287 -10.54 19.97 5.04
N ARG A 288 -10.37 20.14 6.36
CA ARG A 288 -11.45 20.46 7.30
C ARG A 288 -11.78 21.95 7.36
N ASP A 289 -10.85 22.79 6.93
CA ASP A 289 -11.05 24.23 6.90
C ASP A 289 -11.30 24.71 5.46
N THR A 290 -12.54 25.13 5.21
CA THR A 290 -12.95 25.64 3.90
C THR A 290 -12.22 26.93 3.53
N ALA A 291 -11.76 27.73 4.50
CA ALA A 291 -11.02 28.96 4.23
C ALA A 291 -9.61 28.66 3.70
N ILE A 292 -8.88 27.73 4.34
CA ILE A 292 -7.56 27.34 3.84
C ILE A 292 -7.68 26.64 2.49
N GLN A 293 -8.66 25.74 2.30
CA GLN A 293 -8.91 25.11 0.99
C GLN A 293 -9.19 26.14 -0.11
N ALA A 294 -10.08 27.12 0.15
CA ALA A 294 -10.37 28.18 -0.81
C ALA A 294 -9.11 29.00 -1.13
N GLY A 295 -8.28 29.31 -0.12
CA GLY A 295 -7.00 29.98 -0.31
C GLY A 295 -6.02 29.18 -1.15
N LEU A 296 -5.87 27.87 -0.90
CA LEU A 296 -5.03 26.98 -1.68
C LEU A 296 -5.51 26.92 -3.14
N ASN A 297 -6.80 26.72 -3.36
CA ASN A 297 -7.41 26.60 -4.70
C ASN A 297 -7.30 27.90 -5.51
N ALA A 298 -7.30 29.06 -4.85
CA ALA A 298 -7.18 30.37 -5.49
C ALA A 298 -5.75 30.72 -5.95
N ILE A 299 -4.74 29.93 -5.59
CA ILE A 299 -3.34 30.14 -5.98
C ILE A 299 -2.93 29.15 -7.08
N PRO A 300 -2.43 29.64 -8.24
CA PRO A 300 -2.03 28.79 -9.36
C PRO A 300 -0.91 27.80 -9.04
N ASP A 301 -0.92 26.62 -9.67
CA ASP A 301 0.10 25.56 -9.51
C ASP A 301 1.51 26.04 -9.74
N LYS A 302 1.71 26.89 -10.76
CA LYS A 302 3.01 27.47 -11.06
C LYS A 302 3.58 28.27 -9.88
N ALA A 303 2.73 29.00 -9.15
CA ALA A 303 3.17 29.80 -8.01
C ALA A 303 3.61 28.91 -6.84
N PHE A 304 2.88 27.83 -6.55
CA PHE A 304 3.28 26.84 -5.55
C PHE A 304 4.54 26.10 -5.95
N ALA A 305 4.67 25.65 -7.19
CA ALA A 305 5.88 25.01 -7.68
C ALA A 305 7.10 25.92 -7.52
N GLN A 306 6.98 27.21 -7.85
CA GLN A 306 8.05 28.19 -7.67
C GLN A 306 8.39 28.42 -6.19
N GLN A 307 7.39 28.58 -5.32
CA GLN A 307 7.61 28.75 -3.88
C GLN A 307 8.25 27.52 -3.24
N TRP A 308 7.87 26.32 -3.70
CA TRP A 308 8.41 25.06 -3.21
C TRP A 308 9.85 24.85 -3.65
N VAL A 309 10.19 25.19 -4.91
CA VAL A 309 11.59 25.21 -5.36
C VAL A 309 12.41 26.21 -4.56
N GLU A 310 11.86 27.40 -4.26
CA GLU A 310 12.50 28.38 -3.38
C GLU A 310 12.76 27.83 -1.97
N LEU A 311 11.76 27.16 -1.36
CA LEU A 311 11.90 26.46 -0.08
C LEU A 311 13.06 25.46 -0.09
N ILE A 312 13.14 24.62 -1.11
CA ILE A 312 14.18 23.58 -1.21
C ILE A 312 15.57 24.21 -1.43
N THR A 313 15.66 25.19 -2.31
CA THR A 313 16.96 25.73 -2.77
C THR A 313 17.54 26.79 -1.84
N HIS A 314 16.70 27.62 -1.21
CA HIS A 314 17.13 28.73 -0.36
C HIS A 314 16.91 28.46 1.14
N HIS A 315 16.05 27.51 1.49
CA HIS A 315 15.76 27.14 2.87
C HIS A 315 15.82 25.61 3.11
N PRO A 316 16.89 24.90 2.67
CA PRO A 316 16.95 23.44 2.71
C PRO A 316 16.81 22.87 4.13
N GLY A 317 17.32 23.57 5.15
CA GLY A 317 17.16 23.15 6.54
C GLY A 317 15.70 23.16 7.02
N LEU A 318 14.92 24.17 6.61
CA LEU A 318 13.49 24.23 6.91
C LEU A 318 12.72 23.16 6.15
N TYR A 319 13.02 22.97 4.87
CA TYR A 319 12.46 21.89 4.06
C TYR A 319 12.69 20.51 4.69
N LEU A 320 13.94 20.20 5.07
CA LEU A 320 14.28 18.93 5.70
C LEU A 320 13.59 18.75 7.06
N ARG A 321 13.36 19.83 7.82
CA ARG A 321 12.61 19.77 9.08
C ARG A 321 11.15 19.40 8.85
N VAL A 322 10.51 19.96 7.82
CA VAL A 322 9.14 19.60 7.42
C VAL A 322 9.09 18.13 7.01
N ARG A 323 9.99 17.69 6.11
CA ARG A 323 10.03 16.29 5.68
C ARG A 323 10.32 15.31 6.82
N TRP A 324 11.19 15.68 7.76
CA TRP A 324 11.49 14.86 8.93
C TRP A 324 10.28 14.72 9.86
N GLU A 325 9.53 15.80 10.06
CA GLU A 325 8.28 15.77 10.82
C GLU A 325 7.26 14.82 10.19
N ASP A 326 7.06 14.87 8.88
CA ASP A 326 6.13 13.95 8.22
C ASP A 326 6.64 12.50 8.26
N PHE A 327 7.95 12.31 8.01
CA PHE A 327 8.58 10.99 8.01
C PHE A 327 8.52 10.31 9.39
N ARG A 328 8.76 11.04 10.49
CA ARG A 328 8.74 10.43 11.83
C ARG A 328 7.36 9.89 12.19
N TRP A 329 6.27 10.52 11.73
CA TRP A 329 4.91 10.01 11.97
C TRP A 329 4.62 8.70 11.23
N VAL A 330 5.29 8.45 10.12
CA VAL A 330 5.20 7.17 9.38
C VAL A 330 6.15 6.13 9.98
N PHE A 331 7.41 6.51 10.17
CA PHE A 331 8.48 5.58 10.55
C PHE A 331 8.40 5.15 12.02
N ALA A 332 8.12 6.09 12.92
CA ALA A 332 8.06 5.87 14.36
C ALA A 332 6.93 6.75 14.96
N PRO A 333 5.66 6.42 14.66
CA PRO A 333 4.50 7.21 15.11
C PRO A 333 4.53 7.40 16.64
N PRO A 334 4.55 8.64 17.14
CA PRO A 334 4.53 8.89 18.59
C PRO A 334 3.22 8.45 19.25
N VAL A 335 2.10 8.57 18.53
CA VAL A 335 0.76 8.19 18.97
C VAL A 335 0.07 7.53 17.79
N VAL A 336 0.10 6.19 17.74
CA VAL A 336 -0.39 5.40 16.61
C VAL A 336 -1.88 5.60 16.37
N ASP A 337 -2.68 5.78 17.42
CA ASP A 337 -4.13 5.98 17.35
C ASP A 337 -4.55 7.15 16.47
N TRP A 338 -3.73 8.20 16.43
CA TRP A 338 -4.00 9.41 15.64
C TRP A 338 -3.78 9.19 14.14
N CYS A 339 -3.15 8.09 13.76
CA CYS A 339 -2.97 7.70 12.36
C CYS A 339 -4.13 6.84 11.83
N LEU A 340 -5.14 6.54 12.66
CA LEU A 340 -6.30 5.69 12.33
C LEU A 340 -5.87 4.44 11.54
N PRO A 341 -4.96 3.62 12.08
CA PRO A 341 -4.30 2.58 11.28
C PRO A 341 -5.26 1.46 10.86
N VAL A 342 -6.36 1.27 11.59
CA VAL A 342 -7.30 0.17 11.39
C VAL A 342 -8.65 0.73 10.99
N TYR A 343 -9.25 0.11 9.98
CA TYR A 343 -10.60 0.41 9.51
C TYR A 343 -11.43 -0.88 9.48
N VAL A 344 -12.63 -0.84 10.04
CA VAL A 344 -13.59 -1.96 10.07
C VAL A 344 -14.96 -1.46 9.66
N GLY A 345 -15.85 -2.35 9.23
CA GLY A 345 -17.17 -1.97 8.70
C GLY A 345 -17.16 -1.46 7.26
N VAL A 346 -18.27 -0.82 6.88
CA VAL A 346 -18.53 -0.24 5.55
C VAL A 346 -19.13 1.16 5.76
N ASP A 347 -18.47 2.19 5.23
CA ASP A 347 -18.95 3.57 5.33
C ASP A 347 -18.50 4.43 4.14
N ALA A 348 -19.46 5.09 3.50
CA ALA A 348 -19.28 6.06 2.43
C ALA A 348 -20.59 6.84 2.19
N PRO A 349 -20.59 7.94 1.41
CA PRO A 349 -21.80 8.65 1.02
C PRO A 349 -22.82 7.75 0.32
N ALA A 350 -24.10 7.93 0.65
CA ALA A 350 -25.21 7.14 0.13
C ALA A 350 -25.30 7.15 -1.41
N GLU A 351 -24.92 8.27 -2.03
CA GLU A 351 -24.88 8.42 -3.50
C GLU A 351 -23.95 7.43 -4.21
N LYS A 352 -22.87 6.97 -3.55
CA LYS A 352 -21.97 5.94 -4.09
C LYS A 352 -22.36 4.53 -3.62
N MET A 353 -22.89 4.39 -2.42
CA MET A 353 -23.26 3.08 -1.85
C MET A 353 -24.56 2.51 -2.44
N ALA A 354 -25.61 3.34 -2.60
CA ALA A 354 -26.92 2.88 -3.02
C ALA A 354 -26.91 2.22 -4.41
N PRO A 355 -26.20 2.74 -5.43
CA PRO A 355 -26.09 2.07 -6.73
C PRO A 355 -25.40 0.70 -6.66
N LEU A 356 -24.48 0.53 -5.71
CA LEU A 356 -23.79 -0.75 -5.44
C LEU A 356 -24.60 -1.69 -4.54
N ARG A 357 -25.78 -1.25 -4.07
CA ARG A 357 -26.60 -1.96 -3.06
C ARG A 357 -25.81 -2.24 -1.77
N LEU A 358 -24.91 -1.34 -1.43
CA LEU A 358 -24.21 -1.35 -0.16
C LEU A 358 -24.99 -0.55 0.89
N GLU A 359 -24.91 -1.00 2.13
CA GLU A 359 -25.45 -0.30 3.29
C GLU A 359 -24.30 0.00 4.25
N HIS A 360 -24.48 1.04 5.08
CA HIS A 360 -23.59 1.26 6.21
C HIS A 360 -23.57 0.01 7.08
N ARG A 361 -22.37 -0.49 7.38
CA ARG A 361 -22.19 -1.67 8.22
C ARG A 361 -21.19 -1.36 9.33
N TYR A 362 -21.64 -1.48 10.56
CA TYR A 362 -20.77 -1.49 11.73
C TYR A 362 -21.40 -2.39 12.79
N VAL A 363 -21.11 -3.69 12.69
CA VAL A 363 -21.73 -4.73 13.52
C VAL A 363 -20.79 -5.21 14.62
N GLN A 364 -21.27 -6.09 15.50
CA GLN A 364 -20.50 -6.58 16.64
C GLN A 364 -19.15 -7.21 16.25
N SER A 365 -19.07 -7.91 15.11
CA SER A 365 -17.81 -8.48 14.63
C SER A 365 -16.79 -7.40 14.23
N ASP A 366 -17.25 -6.27 13.65
CA ASP A 366 -16.38 -5.13 13.34
C ASP A 366 -15.82 -4.53 14.64
N VAL A 367 -16.66 -4.38 15.67
CA VAL A 367 -16.25 -3.91 17.01
C VAL A 367 -15.22 -4.86 17.63
N MET A 368 -15.43 -6.18 17.52
CA MET A 368 -14.48 -7.18 18.02
C MET A 368 -13.13 -7.09 17.29
N LEU A 369 -13.12 -6.89 15.98
CA LEU A 369 -11.89 -6.72 15.20
C LEU A 369 -11.17 -5.41 15.53
N TYR A 370 -11.92 -4.32 15.69
CA TYR A 370 -11.35 -3.05 16.12
C TYR A 370 -10.73 -3.14 17.52
N ASN A 371 -11.45 -3.74 18.47
CA ASN A 371 -10.94 -4.00 19.80
C ASN A 371 -9.74 -4.95 19.78
N TYR A 372 -9.74 -5.96 18.92
CA TYR A 372 -8.59 -6.83 18.76
C TYR A 372 -7.35 -6.05 18.31
N ALA A 373 -7.50 -5.21 17.28
CA ALA A 373 -6.39 -4.44 16.75
C ALA A 373 -5.92 -3.33 17.71
N SER A 374 -6.83 -2.77 18.52
CA SER A 374 -6.51 -1.69 19.45
C SER A 374 -5.49 -2.10 20.52
N TRP A 375 -5.46 -3.38 20.89
CA TRP A 375 -4.49 -3.93 21.85
C TRP A 375 -3.04 -3.88 21.34
N PHE A 376 -2.85 -3.70 20.03
CA PHE A 376 -1.54 -3.63 19.40
C PHE A 376 -1.06 -2.21 19.10
N LEU A 377 -1.92 -1.18 19.24
CA LEU A 377 -1.59 0.18 18.78
C LEU A 377 -0.39 0.76 19.54
N ASP A 378 -0.28 0.48 20.83
CA ASP A 378 0.86 0.90 21.66
C ASP A 378 2.03 -0.10 21.66
N THR A 379 2.05 -1.05 20.73
CA THR A 379 3.10 -2.08 20.66
C THR A 379 4.06 -1.82 19.50
N PRO A 380 5.32 -2.33 19.57
CA PRO A 380 6.26 -2.24 18.46
C PRO A 380 5.75 -2.85 17.15
N VAL A 381 4.77 -3.77 17.22
CA VAL A 381 4.18 -4.42 16.04
C VAL A 381 3.58 -3.38 15.08
N MET A 382 3.03 -2.26 15.56
CA MET A 382 2.45 -1.22 14.69
C MET A 382 3.47 -0.16 14.24
N SER A 383 4.76 -0.34 14.52
CA SER A 383 5.83 0.62 14.21
C SER A 383 6.75 0.13 13.10
N HIS A 384 7.00 0.95 12.08
CA HIS A 384 7.97 0.62 11.03
C HIS A 384 9.40 0.53 11.57
N ALA A 385 9.74 1.33 12.57
CA ALA A 385 11.05 1.30 13.22
C ALA A 385 11.37 -0.07 13.83
N PHE A 386 10.37 -0.77 14.36
CA PHE A 386 10.54 -2.14 14.85
C PHE A 386 10.95 -3.10 13.73
N TYR A 387 10.23 -3.10 12.61
CA TYR A 387 10.56 -3.96 11.47
C TYR A 387 11.88 -3.59 10.81
N PHE A 388 12.24 -2.30 10.80
CA PHE A 388 13.57 -1.85 10.39
C PHE A 388 14.66 -2.46 11.29
N ALA A 389 14.50 -2.36 12.62
CA ALA A 389 15.46 -2.96 13.57
C ALA A 389 15.57 -4.48 13.40
N VAL A 390 14.45 -5.18 13.21
CA VAL A 390 14.43 -6.62 12.90
C VAL A 390 15.22 -6.91 11.61
N SER A 391 15.05 -6.10 10.57
CA SER A 391 15.75 -6.28 9.29
C SER A 391 17.26 -6.06 9.36
N LEU A 392 17.77 -5.31 10.35
CA LEU A 392 19.21 -5.10 10.54
C LEU A 392 19.90 -6.24 11.29
N VAL A 393 19.14 -7.02 12.05
CA VAL A 393 19.67 -8.13 12.88
C VAL A 393 19.61 -9.47 12.15
N LEU A 394 18.70 -9.60 11.17
CA LEU A 394 18.55 -10.77 10.30
C LEU A 394 19.45 -10.68 9.08
#